data_AF-A0A0P8XXP2-F1
#
_entry.id   AF-A0A0P8XXP2-F1
#
_cell.length_a   1.000
_cell.length_b   1.000
_cell.length_c   1.000
_cell.angle_alpha   90.00
_cell.angle_beta   90.00
_cell.angle_gamma   90.00
#
_symmetry.space_group_name_H-M   'P 1'
#
loop_
_entity.id
_entity.type
_entity.pdbx_description
1 polymer ?
#
loop_
_entity_poly.entity_id
_entity_poly.type
_entity_poly.pdbx_seq_one_letter_code
_entity_poly.pdbx_strand_id
1 'polypeptide(L)'
;AYAFPEYDTPIKIGKKVIVIGAGNTAMDAARTARRLGAEVIIAYRRGKEDITARIEEVEHAKEEGVRFEFFLSPMEFIGDENGRVKAVKFMKMKALEERDSRGKRKIVPTGDTIVLEADTVVIAIGKTTSKLLRMTMAKIEADEYGVIKVDEKLMTNIPGVFAGGDAIRG
;
A
#
# COMPACT_ATOMS: atom_id res chain seq x y z
N ALA A 1 20.53 14.70 -5.23
CA ALA A 1 20.88 16.04 -4.77
C ALA A 1 19.79 17.05 -5.14
N TYR A 2 18.49 16.90 -4.87
CA TYR A 2 17.89 16.68 -3.55
C TYR A 2 18.84 17.06 -2.42
N ALA A 3 18.95 18.37 -2.23
CA ALA A 3 19.36 19.14 -1.06
C ALA A 3 20.65 18.83 -0.30
N PHE A 4 21.42 17.76 -0.54
CA PHE A 4 22.76 17.62 0.06
C PHE A 4 23.62 18.87 -0.24
N PRO A 5 24.26 19.52 0.77
CA PRO A 5 24.46 19.05 2.15
C PRO A 5 23.40 19.49 3.18
N GLU A 6 22.33 20.16 2.78
CA GLU A 6 21.21 20.54 3.67
C GLU A 6 20.58 19.32 4.37
N TYR A 7 20.52 18.17 3.69
CA TYR A 7 20.13 16.88 4.29
C TYR A 7 21.03 15.74 3.81
N ASP A 8 21.38 14.85 4.74
CA ASP A 8 22.18 13.64 4.45
C ASP A 8 21.40 12.60 3.66
N THR A 9 20.09 12.46 3.92
CA THR A 9 19.21 11.54 3.20
C THR A 9 18.16 12.30 2.39
N PRO A 10 18.34 12.40 1.06
CA PRO A 10 17.39 13.08 0.19
C PRO A 10 16.08 12.30 0.00
N ILE A 11 14.93 12.99 -0.06
CA ILE A 11 13.64 12.41 -0.48
C ILE A 11 13.08 13.13 -1.70
N LYS A 12 12.80 12.37 -2.77
CA LYS A 12 12.18 12.92 -3.99
C LYS A 12 10.66 12.86 -3.97
N ILE A 13 10.03 14.02 -3.72
CA ILE A 13 8.59 14.23 -3.91
C ILE A 13 8.36 15.17 -5.10
N GLY A 14 7.47 14.77 -6.01
CA GLY A 14 6.96 15.64 -7.07
C GLY A 14 5.77 16.49 -6.62
N LYS A 15 5.19 17.26 -7.55
CA LYS A 15 4.05 18.13 -7.25
C LYS A 15 2.75 17.33 -7.12
N LYS A 16 2.57 16.31 -7.97
CA LYS A 16 1.41 15.41 -7.96
C LYS A 16 1.82 14.02 -7.48
N VAL A 17 1.26 13.59 -6.35
CA VAL A 17 1.55 12.29 -5.73
C VAL A 17 0.31 11.42 -5.77
N ILE A 18 0.45 10.20 -6.26
CA ILE A 18 -0.60 9.17 -6.15
C ILE A 18 -0.14 8.10 -5.16
N VAL A 19 -0.93 7.86 -4.12
CA VAL A 19 -0.74 6.76 -3.18
C VAL A 19 -1.74 5.66 -3.51
N ILE A 20 -1.26 4.45 -3.80
CA ILE A 20 -2.10 3.30 -4.15
C ILE A 20 -2.34 2.45 -2.91
N GLY A 21 -3.58 2.44 -2.41
CA GLY A 21 -3.97 1.70 -1.20
C GLY A 21 -4.94 2.49 -0.32
N ALA A 22 -5.45 1.87 0.75
CA ALA A 22 -6.33 2.53 1.71
C ALA A 22 -6.22 1.95 3.14
N GLY A 23 -5.03 1.47 3.50
CA GLY A 23 -4.68 1.11 4.89
C GLY A 23 -3.97 2.26 5.61
N ASN A 24 -3.59 2.07 6.87
CA ASN A 24 -2.86 3.09 7.65
C ASN A 24 -1.58 3.54 6.94
N THR A 25 -0.81 2.60 6.37
CA THR A 25 0.38 2.91 5.56
C THR A 25 0.10 3.89 4.41
N ALA A 26 -1.09 3.79 3.79
CA ALA A 26 -1.48 4.71 2.72
C ALA A 26 -1.79 6.11 3.27
N MET A 27 -2.43 6.19 4.44
CA MET A 27 -2.71 7.47 5.10
C MET A 27 -1.41 8.15 5.54
N ASP A 28 -0.49 7.40 6.15
CA ASP A 28 0.81 7.91 6.59
C ASP A 28 1.61 8.47 5.41
N ALA A 29 1.69 7.71 4.31
CA ALA A 29 2.35 8.14 3.09
C ALA A 29 1.69 9.38 2.47
N ALA A 30 0.35 9.40 2.41
CA ALA A 30 -0.38 10.50 1.80
C ALA A 30 -0.23 11.80 2.59
N ARG A 31 -0.42 11.75 3.91
CA ARG A 31 -0.28 12.90 4.80
C ARG A 31 1.17 13.39 4.85
N THR A 32 2.15 12.48 4.81
CA THR A 32 3.57 12.86 4.72
C THR A 32 3.86 13.58 3.41
N ALA A 33 3.44 13.03 2.26
CA ALA A 33 3.58 13.69 0.97
C ALA A 33 2.89 15.06 0.94
N ARG A 34 1.73 15.19 1.59
CA ARG A 34 0.98 16.44 1.69
C ARG A 34 1.75 17.50 2.47
N ARG A 35 2.34 17.12 3.62
CA ARG A 35 3.20 17.99 4.42
C ARG A 35 4.48 18.41 3.70
N LEU A 36 4.96 17.60 2.76
CA LEU A 36 6.09 17.94 1.87
C LEU A 36 5.66 18.87 0.70
N GLY A 37 4.41 19.34 0.68
CA GLY A 37 3.93 20.35 -0.27
C GLY A 37 3.28 19.79 -1.55
N ALA A 38 3.07 18.48 -1.65
CA ALA A 38 2.43 17.88 -2.83
C ALA A 38 0.90 18.01 -2.82
N GLU A 39 0.30 17.99 -4.01
CA GLU A 39 -1.09 17.57 -4.21
C GLU A 39 -1.13 16.04 -4.17
N VAL A 40 -2.00 15.48 -3.32
CA VAL A 40 -2.01 14.05 -3.05
C VAL A 40 -3.37 13.44 -3.35
N ILE A 41 -3.35 12.35 -4.12
CA ILE A 41 -4.51 11.50 -4.39
C ILE A 41 -4.24 10.11 -3.81
N ILE A 42 -5.16 9.62 -2.98
CA ILE A 42 -5.27 8.20 -2.65
C ILE A 42 -6.12 7.53 -3.72
N ALA A 43 -5.52 6.59 -4.47
CA ALA A 43 -6.22 5.74 -5.42
C ALA A 43 -6.49 4.38 -4.79
N TYR A 44 -7.77 3.99 -4.74
CA TYR A 44 -8.18 2.73 -4.12
C TYR A 44 -9.11 1.93 -5.02
N ARG A 45 -8.86 0.62 -5.14
CA ARG A 45 -9.64 -0.25 -6.02
C ARG A 45 -11.05 -0.56 -5.55
N ARG A 46 -11.39 -0.26 -4.29
CA ARG A 46 -12.73 -0.51 -3.71
C ARG A 46 -13.38 0.81 -3.26
N GLY A 47 -14.56 0.73 -2.67
CA GLY A 47 -15.30 1.88 -2.16
C GLY A 47 -14.76 2.41 -0.81
N LYS A 48 -15.31 3.55 -0.38
CA LYS A 48 -14.97 4.21 0.90
C LYS A 48 -15.24 3.30 2.11
N GLU A 49 -16.30 2.51 2.03
CA GLU A 49 -16.72 1.55 3.04
C GLU A 49 -15.72 0.41 3.28
N ASP A 50 -14.83 0.14 2.33
CA ASP A 50 -13.86 -0.94 2.38
C ASP A 50 -12.47 -0.46 2.85
N ILE A 51 -12.34 0.82 3.19
CA ILE A 51 -11.12 1.40 3.77
C ILE A 51 -10.80 0.66 5.06
N THR A 52 -9.55 0.21 5.20
CA THR A 52 -9.08 -0.52 6.38
C THR A 52 -8.23 0.34 7.32
N ALA A 53 -7.95 1.59 6.93
CA ALA A 53 -7.34 2.57 7.81
C ALA A 53 -8.28 2.97 8.94
N ARG A 54 -7.71 3.49 10.03
CA ARG A 54 -8.49 4.08 11.14
C ARG A 54 -9.34 5.24 10.60
N ILE A 55 -10.60 5.32 11.04
CA ILE A 55 -11.56 6.35 10.58
C ILE A 55 -11.00 7.75 10.84
N GLU A 56 -10.44 7.97 12.03
CA GLU A 56 -9.77 9.22 12.44
C GLU A 56 -8.64 9.61 11.47
N GLU A 57 -7.81 8.67 11.04
CA GLU A 57 -6.71 8.93 10.09
C GLU A 57 -7.22 9.33 8.70
N VAL A 58 -8.35 8.74 8.28
CA VAL A 58 -9.00 9.07 7.00
C VAL A 58 -9.61 10.47 7.06
N GLU A 59 -10.18 10.86 8.21
CA GLU A 59 -10.72 12.20 8.44
C GLU A 59 -9.61 13.25 8.45
N HIS A 60 -8.55 13.04 9.25
CA HIS A 60 -7.38 13.91 9.24
C HIS A 60 -6.75 14.07 7.85
N ALA A 61 -6.65 12.98 7.07
CA ALA A 61 -6.13 13.06 5.71
C ALA A 61 -6.99 13.97 4.81
N LYS A 62 -8.32 13.90 4.94
CA LYS A 62 -9.24 14.78 4.18
C LYS A 62 -9.13 16.24 4.62
N GLU A 63 -9.03 16.49 5.92
CA GLU A 63 -8.85 17.83 6.49
C GLU A 63 -7.54 18.48 6.01
N GLU A 64 -6.48 17.68 5.84
CA GLU A 64 -5.21 18.12 5.25
C GLU A 64 -5.28 18.33 3.72
N GLY A 65 -6.40 17.99 3.08
CA GLY A 65 -6.65 18.17 1.65
C GLY A 65 -6.22 16.99 0.77
N VAL A 66 -6.04 15.79 1.32
CA VAL A 66 -5.82 14.58 0.52
C VAL A 66 -7.10 14.20 -0.21
N ARG A 67 -7.01 14.02 -1.53
CA ARG A 67 -8.11 13.60 -2.39
C ARG A 67 -8.22 12.07 -2.41
N PHE A 68 -9.43 11.55 -2.56
CA PHE A 68 -9.69 10.12 -2.63
C PHE A 68 -10.38 9.78 -3.95
N GLU A 69 -9.78 8.88 -4.72
CA GLU A 69 -10.33 8.33 -5.95
C GLU A 69 -10.57 6.83 -5.75
N PHE A 70 -11.84 6.45 -5.66
CA PHE A 70 -12.28 5.09 -5.41
C PHE A 70 -12.53 4.33 -6.71
N PHE A 71 -12.61 3.00 -6.59
CA PHE A 71 -12.81 2.09 -7.71
C PHE A 71 -11.79 2.26 -8.85
N LEU A 72 -10.54 2.55 -8.50
CA LEU A 72 -9.43 2.61 -9.45
C LEU A 72 -8.39 1.54 -9.14
N SER A 73 -8.18 0.63 -10.09
CA SER A 73 -7.11 -0.37 -10.00
C SER A 73 -5.97 0.01 -10.94
N PRO A 74 -4.71 0.15 -10.46
CA PRO A 74 -3.60 0.52 -11.33
C PRO A 74 -3.36 -0.56 -12.38
N MET A 75 -3.09 -0.14 -13.62
CA MET A 75 -2.73 -1.02 -14.73
C MET A 75 -1.29 -0.80 -15.18
N GLU A 76 -0.87 0.46 -15.30
CA GLU A 76 0.37 0.83 -15.96
C GLU A 76 0.92 2.14 -15.40
N PHE A 77 2.24 2.18 -15.15
CA PHE A 77 2.97 3.42 -14.87
C PHE A 77 3.54 3.96 -16.17
N ILE A 78 3.14 5.18 -16.53
CA ILE A 78 3.56 5.82 -17.77
C ILE A 78 4.75 6.72 -17.48
N GLY A 79 5.88 6.42 -18.12
CA GLY A 79 7.12 7.18 -18.01
C GLY A 79 7.21 8.34 -19.00
N ASP A 80 8.01 9.35 -18.67
CA ASP A 80 8.52 10.35 -19.61
C ASP A 80 9.78 9.82 -20.35
N GLU A 81 10.29 10.62 -21.28
CA GLU A 81 11.51 10.34 -22.06
C GLU A 81 12.78 10.15 -21.21
N ASN A 82 12.76 10.60 -19.95
CA ASN A 82 13.87 10.49 -18.99
C ASN A 82 13.67 9.33 -18.00
N GLY A 83 12.67 8.47 -18.23
CA GLY A 83 12.37 7.31 -17.37
C GLY A 83 11.73 7.67 -16.03
N ARG A 84 11.13 8.86 -15.88
CA ARG A 84 10.41 9.27 -14.67
C ARG A 84 8.92 9.06 -14.85
N VAL A 85 8.22 8.70 -13.77
CA VAL A 85 6.75 8.61 -13.84
C VAL A 85 6.15 9.98 -14.17
N LYS A 86 5.21 9.98 -15.11
CA LYS A 86 4.42 11.14 -15.52
C LYS A 86 2.94 10.94 -15.25
N ALA A 87 2.47 9.69 -15.31
CA ALA A 87 1.08 9.35 -15.08
C ALA A 87 0.91 7.88 -14.67
N VAL A 88 -0.28 7.57 -14.17
CA VAL A 88 -0.72 6.20 -13.90
C VAL A 88 -2.03 5.96 -14.63
N LYS A 89 -2.09 4.87 -15.40
CA LYS A 89 -3.31 4.38 -16.03
C LYS A 89 -4.02 3.44 -15.05
N PHE A 90 -5.31 3.70 -14.85
CA PHE A 90 -6.18 2.91 -13.99
C PHE A 90 -7.31 2.28 -14.80
N MET A 91 -7.64 1.04 -14.44
CA MET A 91 -8.92 0.41 -14.78
C MET A 91 -9.97 0.93 -13.82
N LYS A 92 -11.09 1.42 -14.34
CA LYS A 92 -12.26 1.71 -13.52
C LYS A 92 -12.89 0.40 -13.09
N MET A 93 -13.27 0.36 -11.83
CA MET A 93 -13.87 -0.80 -11.19
C MET A 93 -15.32 -0.50 -10.82
N LYS A 94 -16.10 -1.54 -10.54
CA LYS A 94 -17.41 -1.42 -9.92
C LYS A 94 -17.63 -2.52 -8.89
N ALA A 95 -18.37 -2.20 -7.84
CA ALA A 95 -18.83 -3.19 -6.88
C ALA A 95 -20.01 -3.99 -7.46
N LEU A 96 -20.04 -5.28 -7.13
CA LEU A 96 -21.21 -6.13 -7.25
C LEU A 96 -21.89 -6.24 -5.89
N GLU A 97 -23.15 -6.69 -5.88
CA GLU A 97 -23.89 -7.01 -4.66
C GLU A 97 -23.30 -8.24 -3.93
N GLU A 98 -22.70 -9.16 -4.68
CA GLU A 98 -22.01 -10.34 -4.15
C GLU A 98 -20.82 -9.94 -3.25
N ARG A 99 -20.64 -10.69 -2.16
CA ARG A 99 -19.47 -10.56 -1.28
C ARG A 99 -18.52 -11.75 -1.45
N ASP A 100 -17.23 -11.49 -1.27
CA ASP A 100 -16.20 -12.52 -1.23
C ASP A 100 -16.24 -13.32 0.08
N SER A 101 -15.43 -14.38 0.18
CA SER A 101 -15.35 -15.25 1.37
C SER A 101 -14.90 -14.53 2.64
N ARG A 102 -14.38 -13.30 2.52
CA ARG A 102 -14.00 -12.43 3.64
C ARG A 102 -15.07 -11.37 3.93
N GLY A 103 -16.24 -11.49 3.31
CA GLY A 103 -17.36 -10.59 3.49
C GLY A 103 -17.19 -9.23 2.81
N LYS A 104 -16.19 -9.01 1.96
CA LYS A 104 -16.04 -7.73 1.25
C LYS A 104 -16.75 -7.78 -0.09
N ARG A 105 -17.27 -6.64 -0.58
CA ARG A 105 -17.94 -6.59 -1.90
C ARG A 105 -16.99 -7.06 -3.00
N LYS A 106 -17.48 -7.90 -3.91
CA LYS A 106 -16.73 -8.33 -5.09
C LYS A 106 -16.61 -7.15 -6.04
N ILE A 107 -15.40 -6.90 -6.53
CA ILE A 107 -15.11 -5.79 -7.44
C ILE A 107 -14.71 -6.35 -8.80
N VAL A 108 -15.29 -5.79 -9.87
CA VAL A 108 -15.00 -6.19 -11.26
C VAL A 108 -14.61 -4.99 -12.12
N PRO A 109 -13.76 -5.18 -13.15
CA PRO A 109 -13.44 -4.10 -14.09
C PRO A 109 -14.68 -3.65 -14.86
N THR A 110 -14.80 -2.37 -15.18
CA THR A 110 -15.86 -1.86 -16.07
C THR A 110 -15.48 -1.98 -17.55
N GLY A 111 -14.18 -2.11 -17.85
CA GLY A 111 -13.63 -2.03 -19.21
C GLY A 111 -13.13 -0.62 -19.56
N ASP A 112 -13.54 0.40 -18.80
CA ASP A 112 -13.08 1.77 -19.00
C ASP A 112 -11.76 2.03 -18.28
N THR A 113 -10.94 2.90 -18.87
CA THR A 113 -9.69 3.34 -18.24
C THR A 113 -9.66 4.84 -18.06
N ILE A 114 -8.87 5.28 -17.09
CA ILE A 114 -8.57 6.68 -16.84
C ILE A 114 -7.07 6.84 -16.62
N VAL A 115 -6.51 7.96 -17.02
CA VAL A 115 -5.12 8.31 -16.76
C VAL A 115 -5.09 9.50 -15.81
N LEU A 116 -4.35 9.36 -14.72
CA LEU A 116 -4.12 10.45 -13.77
C LEU A 116 -2.64 10.82 -13.80
N GLU A 117 -2.35 12.11 -13.92
CA GLU A 117 -0.99 12.61 -13.87
C GLU A 117 -0.37 12.43 -12.48
N ALA A 118 0.88 12.00 -12.44
CA ALA A 118 1.63 11.78 -11.22
C ALA A 118 3.12 11.94 -11.48
N ASP A 119 3.76 12.78 -10.67
CA ASP A 119 5.21 12.93 -10.64
C ASP A 119 5.85 11.93 -9.66
N THR A 120 5.05 11.37 -8.77
CA THR A 120 5.48 10.41 -7.75
C THR A 120 4.33 9.44 -7.46
N VAL A 121 4.67 8.16 -7.33
CA VAL A 121 3.72 7.12 -6.97
C VAL A 121 4.23 6.36 -5.75
N VAL A 122 3.39 6.22 -4.73
CA VAL A 122 3.70 5.42 -3.54
C VAL A 122 2.80 4.19 -3.50
N ILE A 123 3.41 3.01 -3.45
CA ILE A 123 2.68 1.74 -3.42
C ILE A 123 2.47 1.32 -1.96
N ALA A 124 1.21 1.33 -1.50
CA ALA A 124 0.81 1.03 -0.12
C ALA A 124 -0.26 -0.08 -0.08
N ILE A 125 -0.01 -1.18 -0.81
CA ILE A 125 -0.96 -2.28 -1.01
C ILE A 125 -0.83 -3.43 0.03
N GLY A 126 0.03 -3.24 1.04
CA GLY A 126 0.37 -4.25 2.04
C GLY A 126 1.83 -4.67 1.95
N LYS A 127 2.29 -5.36 2.98
CA LYS A 127 3.62 -5.98 3.05
C LYS A 127 3.41 -7.47 3.32
N THR A 128 4.40 -8.29 2.96
CA THR A 128 4.44 -9.69 3.37
C THR A 128 5.74 -9.93 4.10
N THR A 129 5.78 -10.98 4.90
CA THR A 129 7.00 -11.40 5.60
C THR A 129 8.09 -11.79 4.59
N SER A 130 9.34 -11.57 4.99
CA SER A 130 10.49 -11.82 4.12
C SER A 130 10.69 -13.32 3.91
N LYS A 131 10.68 -13.75 2.64
CA LYS A 131 11.03 -15.13 2.25
C LYS A 131 12.50 -15.46 2.54
N LEU A 132 13.34 -14.45 2.79
CA LEU A 132 14.76 -14.62 3.10
C LEU A 132 14.96 -15.43 4.39
N LEU A 133 14.05 -15.31 5.37
CA LEU A 133 14.10 -16.10 6.61
C LEU A 133 14.08 -17.60 6.31
N ARG A 134 13.20 -18.03 5.39
CA ARG A 134 13.15 -19.42 4.92
C ARG A 134 14.44 -19.86 4.20
N MET A 135 15.11 -18.92 3.52
CA MET A 135 16.30 -19.22 2.71
C MET A 135 17.60 -19.21 3.51
N THR A 136 17.67 -18.45 4.61
CA THR A 136 18.93 -18.13 5.29
C THR A 136 19.02 -18.60 6.73
N MET A 137 17.89 -18.76 7.43
CA MET A 137 17.89 -19.26 8.80
C MET A 137 17.68 -20.79 8.84
N ALA A 138 18.14 -21.37 9.95
CA ALA A 138 17.85 -22.74 10.37
C ALA A 138 16.37 -23.09 10.10
N LYS A 139 16.09 -24.37 9.82
CA LYS A 139 14.83 -25.02 9.38
C LYS A 139 13.53 -24.59 10.14
N ILE A 140 13.25 -23.30 10.27
CA ILE A 140 12.06 -22.74 10.89
C ILE A 140 10.94 -22.92 9.89
N GLU A 141 9.88 -23.60 10.32
CA GLU A 141 8.72 -23.80 9.48
C GLU A 141 7.94 -22.50 9.32
N ALA A 142 7.65 -22.16 8.06
CA ALA A 142 6.80 -21.04 7.69
C ALA A 142 5.88 -21.47 6.54
N ASP A 143 4.78 -20.74 6.34
CA ASP A 143 3.92 -20.95 5.17
C ASP A 143 4.53 -20.38 3.87
N GLU A 144 3.79 -20.46 2.77
CA GLU A 144 4.23 -19.96 1.46
C GLU A 144 4.44 -18.43 1.42
N TYR A 145 3.83 -17.69 2.35
CA TYR A 145 3.94 -16.25 2.49
C TYR A 145 5.07 -15.83 3.44
N GLY A 146 5.66 -16.78 4.17
CA GLY A 146 6.74 -16.55 5.13
C GLY A 146 6.24 -16.32 6.56
N VAL A 147 4.98 -16.62 6.85
CA VAL A 147 4.41 -16.53 8.20
C VAL A 147 4.92 -17.71 9.02
N ILE A 148 5.59 -17.42 10.13
CA ILE A 148 6.24 -18.43 10.98
C ILE A 148 5.17 -19.26 11.69
N LYS A 149 5.30 -20.59 11.64
CA LYS A 149 4.43 -21.51 12.36
C LYS A 149 4.88 -21.63 13.81
N VAL A 150 3.91 -21.52 14.71
CA VAL A 150 4.14 -21.65 16.15
C VAL A 150 3.05 -22.50 16.80
N ASP A 151 3.37 -23.08 17.96
CA ASP A 151 2.40 -23.76 18.82
C ASP A 151 1.56 -22.76 19.65
N GLU A 152 0.67 -23.29 20.49
CA GLU A 152 -0.21 -22.49 21.37
C GLU A 152 0.55 -21.61 22.37
N LYS A 153 1.82 -21.92 22.65
CA LYS A 153 2.73 -21.17 23.53
C LYS A 153 3.67 -20.25 22.75
N LEU A 154 3.42 -20.08 21.45
CA LEU A 154 4.21 -19.25 20.53
C LEU A 154 5.62 -19.80 20.22
N MET A 155 5.89 -21.06 20.52
CA MET A 155 7.17 -21.70 20.21
C MET A 155 7.18 -22.22 18.78
N THR A 156 8.29 -22.03 18.07
CA THR A 156 8.49 -22.58 16.71
C THR A 156 8.78 -24.08 16.75
N ASN A 157 9.01 -24.70 15.59
CA ASN A 157 9.50 -26.08 15.51
C ASN A 157 10.93 -26.28 16.07
N ILE A 158 11.63 -25.21 16.44
CA ILE A 158 12.94 -25.25 17.09
C ILE A 158 12.74 -25.03 18.60
N PRO A 159 13.06 -26.02 19.46
CA PRO A 159 12.91 -25.88 20.91
C PRO A 159 13.65 -24.66 21.46
N GLY A 160 12.95 -23.85 22.26
CA GLY A 160 13.49 -22.63 22.87
C GLY A 160 13.46 -21.38 21.99
N VAL A 161 13.03 -21.49 20.73
CA VAL A 161 12.85 -20.35 19.82
C VAL A 161 11.37 -20.03 19.69
N PHE A 162 10.99 -18.79 19.98
CA PHE A 162 9.61 -18.30 19.97
C PHE A 162 9.42 -17.18 18.93
N ALA A 163 8.19 -17.00 18.45
CA ALA A 163 7.84 -15.93 17.50
C ALA A 163 6.47 -15.31 17.82
N GLY A 164 6.29 -14.02 17.51
CA GLY A 164 5.03 -13.30 17.76
C GLY A 164 4.87 -12.06 16.89
N GLY A 165 3.71 -11.40 17.01
CA GLY A 165 3.36 -10.22 16.22
C GLY A 165 3.09 -10.53 14.74
N ASP A 166 3.42 -9.59 13.85
CA ASP A 166 3.19 -9.72 12.39
C ASP A 166 3.93 -10.93 11.80
N ALA A 167 5.03 -11.36 12.41
CA ALA A 167 5.79 -12.53 11.96
C ALA A 167 4.97 -13.83 11.94
N ILE A 168 3.91 -13.93 12.74
CA ILE A 168 3.00 -15.09 12.81
C ILE A 168 1.58 -14.78 12.32
N ARG A 169 1.27 -13.53 11.95
CA ARG A 169 -0.07 -13.08 11.53
C ARG A 169 -0.15 -12.63 10.08
N GLY A 170 0.99 -12.23 9.48
CA GLY A 170 1.07 -11.68 8.13
C GLY A 170 0.79 -10.18 8.08
#